data_AF-A0A3G7TLD3-F1
#
_entry.id   AF-A0A3G7TLD3-F1
#
_cell.length_a   1.000
_cell.length_b   1.000
_cell.length_c   1.000
_cell.angle_alpha   90.00
_cell.angle_beta   90.00
_cell.angle_gamma   90.00
#
_symmetry.space_group_name_H-M   'P 1'
#
loop_
_entity.id
_entity.type
_entity.pdbx_description
1 polymer ?
#
loop_
_entity_poly.entity_id
_entity_poly.type
_entity_poly.pdbx_seq_one_letter_code
_entity_poly.pdbx_strand_id
1 'polypeptide(L)'
;MARTKSQPAPPVETTPLDGEVLTANQNLMADNCTEVMNQFGDGLPYERTRLINEARFYMAQSAEAMLEAGKRLIVLKENEPYGEFEKIVREQLGMPERTAQRMMQASLKYLSPLLEAKAPTLALLGKSKLFELIAEDDEDLEALAEGGTVAGLSMDEIDRMTNRELRAALRDSRENAKAQGEVLAKRSSDLQQAKDELDVARKRIQGQPLDVVIKELRVEVTVLAFEVESTALGKLREGFVKMAEHANDAGQDHRTFQADLIHQLEVVLASIRSEFHLPARQADTAPVWMAAEEA
;
A
#
# COMPACT_ATOMS: atom_id res chain seq x y z
N MET A 1 24.96 1.71 -51.56
CA MET A 1 25.01 2.90 -50.68
C MET A 1 26.11 2.68 -49.65
N ALA A 2 27.33 3.17 -49.93
CA ALA A 2 28.48 2.98 -49.05
C ALA A 2 28.38 3.91 -47.83
N ARG A 3 28.55 3.36 -46.62
CA ARG A 3 28.57 4.09 -45.35
C ARG A 3 29.71 5.10 -45.32
N THR A 4 29.39 6.37 -45.12
CA THR A 4 30.35 7.43 -44.83
C THR A 4 30.99 7.17 -43.47
N LYS A 5 32.33 7.10 -43.44
CA LYS A 5 33.14 6.88 -42.23
C LYS A 5 33.04 8.13 -41.34
N SER A 6 32.54 8.04 -40.11
CA SER A 6 32.53 9.16 -39.17
C SER A 6 33.96 9.54 -38.79
N GLN A 7 34.32 10.81 -38.93
CA GLN A 7 35.60 11.32 -38.45
C GLN A 7 35.69 11.21 -36.92
N PRO A 8 36.86 10.80 -36.37
CA PRO A 8 37.07 10.80 -34.93
C PRO A 8 37.08 12.25 -34.41
N ALA A 9 36.44 12.48 -33.26
CA ALA A 9 36.45 13.77 -32.57
C ALA A 9 37.90 14.20 -32.27
N PRO A 10 38.23 15.51 -32.37
CA PRO A 10 39.57 15.99 -32.10
C PRO A 10 39.97 15.67 -30.64
N PRO A 11 41.24 15.33 -30.39
CA PRO A 11 41.73 15.08 -29.04
C PRO A 11 41.53 16.36 -28.20
N VAL A 12 40.89 16.22 -27.04
CA VAL A 12 40.82 17.29 -26.05
C VAL A 12 42.24 17.48 -25.52
N GLU A 13 42.89 18.59 -25.88
CA GLU A 13 44.15 19.00 -25.26
C GLU A 13 43.88 19.27 -23.78
N THR A 14 44.25 18.31 -22.92
CA THR A 14 44.34 18.57 -21.49
C THR A 14 45.48 19.54 -21.27
N THR A 15 45.18 20.72 -20.73
CA THR A 15 46.20 21.68 -20.31
C THR A 15 47.23 20.98 -19.42
N PRO A 16 48.54 21.25 -19.58
CA PRO A 16 49.56 20.66 -18.71
C PRO A 16 49.27 21.05 -17.26
N LEU A 17 49.33 20.08 -16.33
CA LEU A 17 49.29 20.37 -14.90
C LEU A 17 50.51 21.22 -14.54
N ASP A 18 50.27 22.48 -14.20
CA ASP A 18 51.31 23.41 -13.78
C ASP A 18 51.76 23.07 -12.34
N GLY A 19 52.94 22.48 -12.23
CA GLY A 19 53.53 22.06 -10.95
C GLY A 19 53.80 23.21 -9.99
N GLU A 20 54.06 24.42 -10.49
CA GLU A 20 54.29 25.59 -9.64
C GLU A 20 52.98 26.06 -8.99
N VAL A 21 51.89 26.08 -9.76
CA VAL A 21 50.54 26.44 -9.26
C VAL A 21 50.05 25.41 -8.24
N LEU A 22 50.30 24.12 -8.46
CA LEU A 22 49.96 23.07 -7.49
C LEU A 22 50.73 23.24 -6.17
N THR A 23 52.03 23.52 -6.24
CA THR A 23 52.87 23.71 -5.05
C THR A 23 52.47 24.97 -4.29
N ALA A 24 52.18 26.07 -4.99
CA ALA A 24 51.69 27.31 -4.40
C ALA A 24 50.35 27.10 -3.68
N ASN A 25 49.42 26.35 -4.28
CA ASN A 25 48.14 26.00 -3.66
C ASN A 25 48.31 25.10 -2.43
N GLN A 26 49.23 24.15 -2.45
CA GLN A 26 49.53 23.30 -1.30
C GLN A 26 50.11 24.11 -0.12
N ASN A 27 51.01 25.05 -0.40
CA ASN A 27 51.56 25.95 0.62
C ASN A 27 50.48 26.85 1.21
N LEU A 28 49.62 27.46 0.38
CA LEU A 28 48.46 28.24 0.83
C LEU A 28 47.51 27.40 1.72
N MET A 29 47.26 26.14 1.35
CA MET A 29 46.44 25.23 2.16
C MET A 29 47.09 24.92 3.51
N ALA A 30 48.40 24.70 3.54
CA ALA A 30 49.15 24.47 4.78
C ALA A 30 49.12 25.69 5.69
N ASP A 31 49.37 26.88 5.13
CA ASP A 31 49.31 28.15 5.85
C ASP A 31 47.91 28.39 6.44
N ASN A 32 46.86 28.21 5.63
CA ASN A 32 45.48 28.32 6.08
C ASN A 32 45.16 27.33 7.21
N CYS A 33 45.58 26.06 7.08
CA CYS A 33 45.38 25.06 8.13
C CYS A 33 46.09 25.46 9.43
N THR A 34 47.32 25.97 9.35
CA THR A 34 48.03 26.43 10.54
C THR A 34 47.37 27.63 11.21
N GLU A 35 46.87 28.59 10.42
CA GLU A 35 46.17 29.77 10.94
C GLU A 35 44.87 29.36 11.65
N VAL A 36 44.07 28.47 11.03
CA VAL A 36 42.84 27.93 11.63
C VAL A 36 43.13 27.17 12.91
N MET A 37 44.18 26.35 12.95
CA MET A 37 44.56 25.60 14.16
C MET A 37 45.08 26.51 15.27
N ASN A 38 45.78 27.60 14.94
CA ASN A 38 46.19 28.59 15.93
C ASN A 38 44.98 29.35 16.52
N GLN A 39 43.97 29.63 15.71
CA GLN A 39 42.78 30.36 16.14
C GLN A 39 41.75 29.49 16.89
N PHE A 40 41.52 28.26 16.43
CA PHE A 40 40.43 27.39 16.89
C PHE A 40 40.86 25.99 17.36
N GLY A 41 42.16 25.68 17.33
CA GLY A 41 42.67 24.36 17.70
C GLY A 41 42.89 24.16 19.20
N ASP A 42 42.63 25.18 20.03
CA ASP A 42 42.77 25.16 21.50
C ASP A 42 44.15 24.68 21.98
N GLY A 43 45.20 24.93 21.19
CA GLY A 43 46.57 24.49 21.48
C GLY A 43 46.80 22.98 21.33
N LEU A 44 45.83 22.23 20.80
CA LEU A 44 45.92 20.79 20.57
C LEU A 44 46.17 20.49 19.07
N PRO A 45 46.88 19.39 18.75
CA PRO A 45 47.06 18.96 17.37
C PRO A 45 45.73 18.53 16.74
N TYR A 46 45.69 18.57 15.40
CA TYR A 46 44.53 18.11 14.65
C TYR A 46 44.35 16.61 14.82
N GLU A 47 43.20 16.22 15.36
CA GLU A 47 42.77 14.83 15.42
C GLU A 47 41.30 14.77 15.00
N ARG A 48 41.06 14.18 13.82
CA ARG A 48 39.72 14.16 13.20
C ARG A 48 38.65 13.56 14.13
N THR A 49 38.95 12.44 14.78
CA THR A 49 38.00 11.73 15.63
C THR A 49 37.62 12.55 16.85
N ARG A 50 38.61 13.18 17.51
CA ARG A 50 38.40 14.08 18.64
C ARG A 50 37.46 15.23 18.27
N LEU A 51 37.78 15.96 17.21
CA LEU A 51 36.97 17.13 16.80
C LEU A 51 35.54 16.73 16.40
N ILE A 52 35.34 15.58 15.75
CA ILE A 52 33.99 15.07 15.43
C ILE A 52 33.21 14.76 16.72
N ASN A 53 33.85 14.11 17.70
CA ASN A 53 33.20 13.76 18.96
C ASN A 53 32.88 15.00 19.81
N GLU A 54 33.79 15.97 19.88
CA GLU A 54 33.57 17.25 20.56
C GLU A 54 32.41 18.02 19.90
N ALA A 55 32.39 18.11 18.57
CA ALA A 55 31.29 18.75 17.84
C ALA A 55 29.95 18.05 18.11
N ARG A 56 29.90 16.71 18.06
CA ARG A 56 28.69 15.93 18.39
C ARG A 56 28.24 16.18 19.83
N PHE A 57 29.17 16.23 20.78
CA PHE A 57 28.87 16.53 22.18
C PHE A 57 28.19 17.90 22.32
N TYR A 58 28.75 18.96 21.73
CA TYR A 58 28.13 20.29 21.79
C TYR A 58 26.79 20.35 21.04
N MET A 59 26.62 19.58 19.96
CA MET A 59 25.33 19.47 19.28
C MET A 59 24.27 18.82 20.18
N ALA A 60 24.62 17.75 20.90
CA ALA A 60 23.73 17.11 21.87
C ALA A 60 23.40 18.03 23.04
N GLN A 61 24.42 18.69 23.61
CA GLN A 61 24.25 19.67 24.67
C GLN A 61 23.34 20.83 24.22
N SER A 62 23.45 21.26 22.96
CA SER A 62 22.57 22.31 22.41
C SER A 62 21.11 21.86 22.32
N ALA A 63 20.86 20.57 22.08
CA ALA A 63 19.52 20.00 22.05
C ALA A 63 18.94 19.88 23.46
N GLU A 64 19.73 19.41 24.44
CA GLU A 64 19.33 19.37 25.85
C GLU A 64 19.04 20.78 26.40
N ALA A 65 19.94 21.73 26.16
CA ALA A 65 19.76 23.12 26.56
C ALA A 65 18.51 23.73 25.92
N MET A 66 18.21 23.36 24.67
CA MET A 66 16.97 23.77 24.01
C MET A 66 15.73 23.21 24.73
N LEU A 67 15.74 21.94 25.15
CA LEU A 67 14.63 21.34 25.90
C LEU A 67 14.46 21.99 27.28
N GLU A 68 15.54 22.27 27.99
CA GLU A 68 15.47 22.98 29.27
C GLU A 68 14.96 24.41 29.11
N ALA A 69 15.40 25.13 28.07
CA ALA A 69 14.89 26.46 27.75
C ALA A 69 13.40 26.43 27.38
N GLY A 70 12.95 25.46 26.57
CA GLY A 70 11.54 25.28 26.26
C GLY A 70 10.67 24.99 27.49
N LYS A 71 11.20 24.25 28.48
CA LYS A 71 10.57 24.06 29.79
C LYS A 71 10.37 25.39 30.53
N ARG A 72 11.36 26.29 30.51
CA ARG A 72 11.22 27.64 31.13
C ARG A 72 10.22 28.50 30.36
N LEU A 73 10.20 28.40 29.04
CA LEU A 73 9.23 29.11 28.20
C LEU A 73 7.79 28.68 28.48
N ILE A 74 7.55 27.39 28.73
CA ILE A 74 6.23 26.89 29.17
C ILE A 74 5.83 27.54 30.50
N VAL A 75 6.72 27.51 31.49
CA VAL A 75 6.47 28.12 32.80
C VAL A 75 6.19 29.61 32.66
N LEU A 76 7.00 30.34 31.89
CA LEU A 76 6.75 31.77 31.63
C LEU A 76 5.39 31.98 30.98
N LYS A 77 5.04 31.24 29.93
CA LYS A 77 3.78 31.41 29.21
C LYS A 77 2.55 31.25 30.12
N GLU A 78 2.59 30.32 31.08
CA GLU A 78 1.48 30.09 32.01
C GLU A 78 1.39 31.14 33.13
N ASN A 79 2.47 31.87 33.41
CA ASN A 79 2.52 32.85 34.50
C ASN A 79 2.40 34.31 34.02
N GLU A 80 2.43 34.55 32.71
CA GLU A 80 2.37 35.89 32.14
C GLU A 80 0.98 36.24 31.59
N PRO A 81 0.52 37.51 31.72
CA PRO A 81 -0.70 37.97 31.08
C PRO A 81 -0.69 37.83 29.55
N TYR A 82 -1.87 37.85 28.94
CA TYR A 82 -2.01 37.80 27.48
C TYR A 82 -1.15 38.89 26.80
N GLY A 83 -0.31 38.47 25.85
CA GLY A 83 0.58 39.35 25.09
C GLY A 83 1.92 39.70 25.76
N GLU A 84 2.07 39.54 27.08
CA GLU A 84 3.36 39.82 27.76
C GLU A 84 4.41 38.76 27.46
N PHE A 85 4.02 37.48 27.37
CA PHE A 85 4.91 36.41 26.94
C PHE A 85 5.58 36.70 25.58
N GLU A 86 4.80 37.18 24.60
CA GLU A 86 5.30 37.51 23.26
C GLU A 86 6.33 38.64 23.30
N LYS A 87 6.12 39.65 24.16
CA LYS A 87 7.08 40.74 24.38
C LYS A 87 8.36 40.23 25.03
N ILE A 88 8.26 39.41 26.08
CA ILE A 88 9.44 38.83 26.75
C ILE A 88 10.28 38.03 25.76
N VAL A 89 9.64 37.16 24.96
CA VAL A 89 10.32 36.34 23.95
C VAL A 89 11.04 37.19 22.91
N ARG A 90 10.39 38.26 22.44
CA ARG A 90 10.94 39.11 21.37
C ARG A 90 12.01 40.10 21.87
N GLU A 91 11.73 40.77 22.98
CA GLU A 91 12.49 41.93 23.44
C GLU A 91 13.58 41.56 24.43
N GLN A 92 13.33 40.59 25.32
CA GLN A 92 14.29 40.21 26.36
C GLN A 92 15.11 38.98 25.96
N LEU A 93 14.46 37.97 25.37
CA LEU A 93 15.13 36.74 24.91
C LEU A 93 15.67 36.85 23.48
N GLY A 94 15.24 37.88 22.72
CA GLY A 94 15.77 38.18 21.39
C GLY A 94 15.49 37.11 20.34
N MET A 95 14.39 36.35 20.46
CA MET A 95 14.10 35.25 19.55
C MET A 95 12.70 35.32 18.91
N PRO A 96 12.50 34.74 17.71
CA PRO A 96 11.18 34.67 17.10
C PRO A 96 10.23 33.79 17.91
N GLU A 97 8.98 34.22 18.04
CA GLU A 97 7.94 33.50 18.77
C GLU A 97 7.77 32.05 18.27
N ARG A 98 7.79 31.85 16.96
CA ARG A 98 7.71 30.50 16.35
C ARG A 98 8.85 29.58 16.82
N THR A 99 10.02 30.13 17.12
CA THR A 99 11.14 29.35 17.66
C THR A 99 10.86 28.96 19.10
N ALA A 100 10.38 29.89 19.92
CA ALA A 100 9.98 29.62 21.30
C ALA A 100 8.87 28.55 21.35
N GLN A 101 7.84 28.68 20.52
CA GLN A 101 6.75 27.69 20.40
C GLN A 101 7.28 26.29 20.05
N ARG A 102 8.19 26.18 19.07
CA ARG A 102 8.79 24.88 18.71
C ARG A 102 9.62 24.29 19.86
N MET A 103 10.35 25.13 20.60
CA MET A 103 11.11 24.69 21.77
C MET A 103 10.17 24.17 22.87
N MET A 104 9.08 24.90 23.16
CA MET A 104 8.06 24.46 24.11
C MET A 104 7.43 23.13 23.68
N GLN A 105 7.08 22.97 22.40
CA GLN A 105 6.53 21.71 21.87
C GLN A 105 7.53 20.56 22.02
N ALA A 106 8.81 20.79 21.70
CA ALA A 106 9.86 19.79 21.89
C ALA A 106 10.00 19.41 23.37
N SER A 107 9.99 20.39 24.28
CA SER A 107 10.07 20.13 25.72
C SER A 107 8.86 19.35 26.24
N LEU A 108 7.64 19.71 25.84
CA LEU A 108 6.44 18.95 26.22
C LEU A 108 6.50 17.50 25.74
N LYS A 109 7.07 17.28 24.55
CA LYS A 109 7.23 15.94 23.95
C LYS A 109 8.30 15.13 24.67
N TYR A 110 9.55 15.59 24.64
CA TYR A 110 10.71 14.81 25.07
C TYR A 110 10.92 14.80 26.58
N LEU A 111 10.29 15.70 27.32
CA LEU A 111 10.28 15.68 28.80
C LEU A 111 8.93 15.15 29.33
N SER A 112 8.20 14.37 28.53
CA SER A 112 7.05 13.60 29.01
C SER A 112 7.51 12.49 29.96
N PRO A 113 6.64 11.96 30.85
CA PRO A 113 7.03 10.90 31.78
C PRO A 113 7.63 9.66 31.12
N LEU A 114 7.21 9.35 29.88
CA LEU A 114 7.73 8.22 29.12
C LEU A 114 9.11 8.53 28.51
N LEU A 115 9.31 9.75 28.01
CA LEU A 115 10.51 10.11 27.24
C LEU A 115 11.60 10.83 28.04
N GLU A 116 11.31 11.36 29.24
CA GLU A 116 12.27 12.18 30.00
C GLU A 116 13.59 11.45 30.26
N ALA A 117 13.54 10.17 30.63
CA ALA A 117 14.74 9.35 30.84
C ALA A 117 15.50 9.03 29.55
N LYS A 118 14.85 9.14 28.38
CA LYS A 118 15.39 8.88 27.05
C LYS A 118 15.85 10.15 26.33
N ALA A 119 15.47 11.32 26.84
CA ALA A 119 15.78 12.61 26.24
C ALA A 119 17.30 12.82 25.98
N PRO A 120 18.24 12.43 26.87
CA PRO A 120 19.67 12.56 26.59
C PRO A 120 20.13 11.71 25.39
N THR A 121 19.58 10.50 25.24
CA THR A 121 19.88 9.62 24.12
C THR A 121 19.35 10.22 22.81
N LEU A 122 18.10 10.68 22.81
CA LEU A 122 17.49 11.32 21.64
C LEU A 122 18.18 12.64 21.26
N ALA A 123 18.70 13.38 22.25
CA ALA A 123 19.44 14.62 22.04
C ALA A 123 20.72 14.44 21.23
N LEU A 124 21.30 13.23 21.16
CA LEU A 124 22.45 12.91 20.31
C LEU A 124 22.19 13.17 18.82
N LEU A 125 20.92 13.10 18.37
CA LEU A 125 20.53 13.46 16.99
C LEU A 125 20.62 14.97 16.72
N GLY A 126 20.70 15.78 17.77
CA GLY A 126 20.71 17.23 17.71
C GLY A 126 19.32 17.85 17.49
N LYS A 127 19.26 19.16 17.74
CA LYS A 127 18.03 19.97 17.76
C LYS A 127 17.16 19.84 16.52
N SER A 128 17.77 19.87 15.33
CA SER A 128 17.01 19.87 14.08
C SER A 128 16.23 18.58 13.87
N LYS A 129 16.85 17.43 14.19
CA LYS A 129 16.22 16.11 14.03
C LYS A 129 15.15 15.88 15.09
N LEU A 130 15.38 16.31 16.33
CA LEU A 130 14.33 16.32 17.36
C LEU A 130 13.09 17.06 16.87
N PHE A 131 13.23 18.22 16.22
CA PHE A 131 12.03 18.90 15.73
C PHE A 131 11.27 18.16 14.62
N GLU A 132 11.94 17.37 13.79
CA GLU A 132 11.25 16.56 12.77
C GLU A 132 10.49 15.39 13.41
N LEU A 133 11.03 14.83 14.50
CA LEU A 133 10.50 13.69 15.22
C LEU A 133 9.37 14.01 16.21
N ILE A 134 9.02 15.28 16.44
CA ILE A 134 7.97 15.68 17.40
C ILE A 134 6.62 15.00 17.12
N ALA A 135 6.32 14.75 15.84
CA ALA A 135 5.03 14.23 15.41
C ALA A 135 4.97 12.69 15.37
N GLU A 136 6.03 11.99 15.76
CA GLU A 136 6.06 10.53 15.93
C GLU A 136 5.52 10.15 17.31
N ASP A 137 5.04 8.92 17.49
CA ASP A 137 4.43 8.48 18.74
C ASP A 137 5.49 8.32 19.87
N ASP A 138 5.09 8.55 21.12
CA ASP A 138 6.03 8.47 22.25
C ASP A 138 6.62 7.05 22.40
N GLU A 139 5.81 6.02 22.14
CA GLU A 139 6.21 4.61 22.18
C GLU A 139 7.27 4.28 21.12
N ASP A 140 7.10 4.82 19.90
CA ASP A 140 8.10 4.64 18.83
C ASP A 140 9.40 5.38 19.19
N LEU A 141 9.32 6.58 19.74
CA LEU A 141 10.49 7.35 20.17
C LEU A 141 11.23 6.71 21.35
N GLU A 142 10.50 6.11 22.29
CA GLU A 142 11.08 5.29 23.36
C GLU A 142 11.81 4.08 22.75
N ALA A 143 11.14 3.35 21.86
CA ALA A 143 11.72 2.21 21.17
C ALA A 143 13.01 2.61 20.43
N LEU A 144 13.01 3.74 19.72
CA LEU A 144 14.20 4.27 19.03
C LEU A 144 15.36 4.51 19.99
N ALA A 145 15.10 5.09 21.16
CA ALA A 145 16.12 5.32 22.19
C ALA A 145 16.66 4.01 22.80
N GLU A 146 15.89 2.92 22.73
CA GLU A 146 16.27 1.58 23.17
C GLU A 146 16.91 0.71 22.06
N GLY A 147 17.14 1.28 20.87
CA GLY A 147 17.75 0.59 19.74
C GLY A 147 16.74 -0.05 18.76
N GLY A 148 15.46 0.24 18.92
CA GLY A 148 14.42 0.00 17.95
C GLY A 148 14.43 1.02 16.80
N THR A 149 13.28 1.21 16.17
CA THR A 149 13.15 2.05 14.97
C THR A 149 11.93 2.94 15.02
N VAL A 150 12.02 4.13 14.43
CA VAL A 150 10.89 5.02 14.15
C VAL A 150 10.73 5.14 12.65
N ALA A 151 9.51 4.94 12.13
CA ALA A 151 9.26 4.90 10.69
C ALA A 151 10.18 3.92 9.92
N GLY A 152 10.59 2.83 10.58
CA GLY A 152 11.53 1.85 10.03
C GLY A 152 12.99 2.29 9.98
N LEU A 153 13.34 3.43 10.61
CA LEU A 153 14.69 3.96 10.68
C LEU A 153 15.28 3.79 12.08
N SER A 154 16.50 3.28 12.15
CA SER A 154 17.29 3.21 13.38
C SER A 154 17.95 4.55 13.74
N MET A 155 18.41 4.66 14.98
CA MET A 155 19.10 5.86 15.48
C MET A 155 20.32 6.24 14.61
N ASP A 156 21.11 5.24 14.20
CA ASP A 156 22.31 5.44 13.36
C ASP A 156 21.97 5.90 11.94
N GLU A 157 20.89 5.37 11.36
CA GLU A 157 20.42 5.80 10.03
C GLU A 157 19.92 7.23 10.07
N ILE A 158 19.19 7.58 11.13
CA ILE A 158 18.71 8.94 11.37
C ILE A 158 19.90 9.89 11.54
N ASP A 159 20.94 9.55 12.32
CA ASP A 159 22.13 10.39 12.50
C ASP A 159 22.84 10.66 11.16
N ARG A 160 22.97 9.64 10.30
CA ARG A 160 23.67 9.71 9.01
C ARG A 160 22.94 10.52 7.95
N MET A 161 21.62 10.65 8.04
CA MET A 161 20.84 11.39 7.05
C MET A 161 20.73 12.88 7.36
N THR A 162 20.53 13.66 6.30
CA THR A 162 20.23 15.08 6.40
C THR A 162 18.81 15.28 6.94
N ASN A 163 18.53 16.46 7.51
CA ASN A 163 17.19 16.76 8.03
C ASN A 163 16.10 16.73 6.93
N ARG A 164 16.49 16.99 5.67
CA ARG A 164 15.58 16.93 4.52
C ARG A 164 15.20 15.49 4.19
N GLU A 165 16.17 14.58 4.21
CA GLU A 165 15.95 13.15 4.00
C GLU A 165 15.11 12.56 5.12
N LEU A 166 15.39 12.90 6.38
CA LEU A 166 14.58 12.49 7.52
C LEU A 166 13.12 12.92 7.34
N ARG A 167 12.89 14.21 7.04
CA ARG A 167 11.52 14.71 6.83
C ARG A 167 10.80 13.98 5.69
N ALA A 168 11.50 13.69 4.59
CA ALA A 168 10.94 12.94 3.47
C ALA A 168 10.57 11.51 3.89
N ALA A 169 11.48 10.80 4.57
CA ALA A 169 11.23 9.43 5.02
C ALA A 169 10.05 9.34 6.01
N LEU A 170 9.97 10.26 6.99
CA LEU A 170 8.83 10.32 7.92
C LEU A 170 7.51 10.59 7.18
N ARG A 171 7.54 11.46 6.17
CA ARG A 171 6.35 11.75 5.36
C ARG A 171 5.92 10.53 4.55
N ASP A 172 6.85 9.90 3.86
CA ASP A 172 6.58 8.72 3.02
C ASP A 172 6.03 7.57 3.87
N SER A 173 6.58 7.36 5.07
CA SER A 173 6.07 6.38 6.04
C SER A 173 4.60 6.65 6.40
N ARG A 174 4.26 7.89 6.76
CA ARG A 174 2.87 8.28 7.09
C ARG A 174 1.93 8.15 5.90
N GLU A 175 2.36 8.56 4.71
CA GLU A 175 1.55 8.44 3.49
C GLU A 175 1.30 6.97 3.14
N ASN A 176 2.30 6.10 3.29
CA ASN A 176 2.15 4.66 3.11
C ASN A 176 1.20 4.04 4.15
N ALA A 177 1.35 4.38 5.43
CA ALA A 177 0.45 3.91 6.49
C ALA A 177 -1.00 4.33 6.22
N LYS A 178 -1.22 5.58 5.81
CA LYS A 178 -2.54 6.08 5.43
C LYS A 178 -3.11 5.33 4.23
N ALA A 179 -2.33 5.14 3.16
CA ALA A 179 -2.77 4.42 1.97
C ALA A 179 -3.14 2.96 2.28
N GLN A 180 -2.36 2.28 3.13
CA GLN A 180 -2.68 0.93 3.59
C GLN A 180 -3.97 0.91 4.41
N GLY A 181 -4.17 1.88 5.31
CA GLY A 181 -5.40 2.04 6.08
C GLY A 181 -6.64 2.22 5.20
N GLU A 182 -6.57 3.04 4.16
CA GLU A 182 -7.67 3.24 3.20
C GLU A 182 -8.01 1.96 2.44
N VAL A 183 -7.00 1.20 1.98
CA VAL A 183 -7.21 -0.09 1.31
C VAL A 183 -7.84 -1.11 2.26
N LEU A 184 -7.39 -1.18 3.51
CA LEU A 184 -7.95 -2.09 4.51
C LEU A 184 -9.39 -1.71 4.87
N ALA A 185 -9.69 -0.43 5.03
CA ALA A 185 -11.05 0.05 5.29
C ALA A 185 -11.98 -0.25 4.10
N LYS A 186 -11.52 -0.06 2.87
CA LYS A 186 -12.29 -0.44 1.68
C LYS A 186 -12.55 -1.95 1.64
N ARG A 187 -11.51 -2.76 1.85
CA ARG A 187 -11.63 -4.23 1.89
C ARG A 187 -12.57 -4.71 2.99
N SER A 188 -12.55 -4.09 4.17
CA SER A 188 -13.44 -4.46 5.27
C SER A 188 -14.90 -4.11 4.96
N SER A 189 -15.13 -2.95 4.33
CA SER A 189 -16.45 -2.54 3.83
C SER A 189 -16.98 -3.51 2.77
N ASP A 190 -16.16 -3.82 1.75
CA ASP A 190 -16.53 -4.75 0.68
C ASP A 190 -16.84 -6.16 1.25
N LEU A 191 -16.05 -6.61 2.22
CA LEU A 191 -16.25 -7.88 2.91
C LEU A 191 -17.55 -7.88 3.73
N GLN A 192 -17.88 -6.79 4.40
CA GLN A 192 -19.15 -6.67 5.13
C GLN A 192 -20.34 -6.69 4.16
N GLN A 193 -20.26 -5.95 3.05
CA GLN A 193 -21.30 -5.97 2.02
C GLN A 193 -21.51 -7.38 1.46
N ALA A 194 -20.42 -8.09 1.13
CA ALA A 194 -20.50 -9.47 0.63
C ALA A 194 -21.13 -10.43 1.66
N LYS A 195 -20.86 -10.24 2.97
CA LYS A 195 -21.52 -11.01 4.03
C LYS A 195 -23.01 -10.72 4.09
N ASP A 196 -23.40 -9.46 4.02
CA ASP A 196 -24.81 -9.06 4.06
C ASP A 196 -25.57 -9.62 2.84
N GLU A 197 -24.97 -9.56 1.64
CA GLU A 197 -25.51 -10.16 0.42
C GLU A 197 -25.66 -11.68 0.54
N LEU A 198 -24.65 -12.37 1.09
CA LEU A 198 -24.70 -13.81 1.36
C LEU A 198 -25.83 -14.15 2.34
N ASP A 199 -26.01 -13.37 3.39
CA ASP A 199 -27.06 -13.60 4.38
C ASP A 199 -28.46 -13.35 3.81
N VAL A 200 -28.62 -12.35 2.94
CA VAL A 200 -29.86 -12.14 2.18
C VAL A 200 -30.13 -13.33 1.25
N ALA A 201 -29.13 -13.80 0.49
CA ALA A 201 -29.27 -14.96 -0.39
C ALA A 201 -29.63 -16.22 0.40
N ARG A 202 -28.99 -16.46 1.55
CA ARG A 202 -29.32 -17.56 2.46
C ARG A 202 -30.75 -17.47 2.99
N LYS A 203 -31.19 -16.30 3.43
CA LYS A 203 -32.58 -16.07 3.88
C LYS A 203 -33.58 -16.26 2.75
N ARG A 204 -33.26 -15.88 1.51
CA ARG A 204 -34.11 -16.12 0.35
C ARG A 204 -34.28 -17.62 0.08
N ILE A 205 -33.19 -18.39 0.14
CA ILE A 205 -33.22 -19.86 -0.05
C ILE A 205 -33.96 -20.54 1.11
N GLN A 206 -33.75 -20.08 2.35
CA GLN A 206 -34.40 -20.67 3.54
C GLN A 206 -35.85 -20.22 3.73
N GLY A 207 -36.26 -19.09 3.14
CA GLY A 207 -37.58 -18.47 3.34
C GLY A 207 -38.60 -18.71 2.23
N GLN A 208 -38.24 -19.36 1.12
CA GLN A 208 -39.21 -19.73 0.09
C GLN A 208 -40.01 -20.98 0.52
N PRO A 209 -41.35 -20.94 0.49
CA PRO A 209 -42.18 -22.13 0.66
C PRO A 209 -41.80 -23.17 -0.42
N LEU A 210 -41.75 -24.45 -0.04
CA LEU A 210 -41.36 -25.56 -0.94
C LEU A 210 -42.12 -25.56 -2.27
N ASP A 211 -43.39 -25.12 -2.27
CA ASP A 211 -44.25 -25.06 -3.45
C ASP A 211 -43.78 -24.03 -4.50
N VAL A 212 -43.15 -22.94 -4.07
CA VAL A 212 -42.60 -21.92 -4.97
C VAL A 212 -41.31 -22.41 -5.61
N VAL A 213 -40.42 -23.03 -4.83
CA VAL A 213 -39.15 -23.60 -5.32
C VAL A 213 -39.40 -24.70 -6.34
N ILE A 214 -40.35 -25.60 -6.05
CA ILE A 214 -40.72 -26.69 -6.97
C ILE A 214 -41.35 -26.14 -8.25
N LYS A 215 -42.13 -25.05 -8.16
CA LYS A 215 -42.72 -24.41 -9.34
C LYS A 215 -41.66 -23.76 -10.23
N GLU A 216 -40.70 -23.04 -9.66
CA GLU A 216 -39.58 -22.43 -10.41
C GLU A 216 -38.72 -23.50 -11.09
N LEU A 217 -38.34 -24.56 -10.37
CA LEU A 217 -37.58 -25.69 -10.95
C LEU A 217 -38.33 -26.37 -12.11
N ARG A 218 -39.65 -26.51 -12.03
CA ARG A 218 -40.45 -27.06 -13.15
C ARG A 218 -40.45 -26.17 -14.38
N VAL A 219 -40.49 -24.85 -14.20
CA VAL A 219 -40.39 -23.90 -15.32
C VAL A 219 -39.03 -24.04 -16.00
N GLU A 220 -37.94 -24.07 -15.23
CA GLU A 220 -36.58 -24.24 -15.75
C GLU A 220 -36.42 -25.57 -16.53
N VAL A 221 -36.87 -26.68 -15.96
CA VAL A 221 -36.81 -28.01 -16.61
C VAL A 221 -37.66 -28.05 -17.89
N THR A 222 -38.81 -27.36 -17.92
CA THR A 222 -39.67 -27.30 -19.11
C THR A 222 -38.99 -26.54 -20.24
N VAL A 223 -38.28 -25.44 -19.95
CA VAL A 223 -37.51 -24.69 -20.94
C VAL A 223 -36.40 -25.57 -21.54
N LEU A 224 -35.65 -26.29 -20.70
CA LEU A 224 -34.60 -27.20 -21.16
C LEU A 224 -35.15 -28.33 -22.04
N ALA A 225 -36.30 -28.91 -21.67
CA ALA A 225 -36.96 -29.94 -22.48
C ALA A 225 -37.35 -29.40 -23.88
N PHE A 226 -37.88 -28.18 -23.93
CA PHE A 226 -38.23 -27.51 -25.20
C PHE A 226 -37.00 -27.21 -26.07
N GLU A 227 -35.86 -26.85 -25.48
CA GLU A 227 -34.60 -26.63 -26.22
C GLU A 227 -34.10 -27.92 -26.89
N VAL A 228 -34.18 -29.06 -26.20
CA VAL A 228 -33.83 -30.36 -26.78
C VAL A 228 -34.78 -30.71 -27.92
N GLU A 229 -36.09 -30.56 -27.72
CA GLU A 229 -37.11 -30.85 -28.73
C GLU A 229 -36.95 -29.97 -29.97
N SER A 230 -36.82 -28.65 -29.79
CA SER A 230 -36.67 -27.70 -30.89
C SER A 230 -35.37 -27.93 -31.67
N THR A 231 -34.29 -28.31 -31.00
CA THR A 231 -33.04 -28.68 -31.67
C THR A 231 -33.18 -29.95 -32.51
N ALA A 232 -33.88 -30.96 -31.98
CA ALA A 232 -34.15 -32.20 -32.70
C ALA A 232 -35.08 -31.99 -33.91
N LEU A 233 -36.19 -31.27 -33.73
CA LEU A 233 -37.15 -30.99 -34.80
C LEU A 233 -36.66 -29.98 -35.84
N GLY A 234 -35.76 -29.08 -35.44
CA GLY A 234 -35.15 -28.08 -36.31
C GLY A 234 -33.86 -28.59 -36.96
N LYS A 235 -32.74 -28.44 -36.23
CA LYS A 235 -31.38 -28.63 -36.78
C LYS A 235 -31.10 -30.06 -37.20
N LEU A 236 -31.47 -31.04 -36.36
CA LEU A 236 -31.23 -32.45 -36.67
C LEU A 236 -32.06 -32.91 -37.87
N ARG A 237 -33.36 -32.56 -37.90
CA ARG A 237 -34.24 -32.83 -39.04
C ARG A 237 -33.73 -32.20 -40.33
N GLU A 238 -33.34 -30.92 -40.30
CA GLU A 238 -32.78 -30.23 -41.46
C GLU A 238 -31.51 -30.94 -41.98
N GLY A 239 -30.63 -31.37 -41.07
CA GLY A 239 -29.46 -32.18 -41.42
C GLY A 239 -29.84 -33.48 -42.14
N PHE A 240 -30.86 -34.19 -41.64
CA PHE A 240 -31.34 -35.43 -42.27
C PHE A 240 -31.96 -35.19 -43.65
N VAL A 241 -32.68 -34.09 -43.84
CA VAL A 241 -33.22 -33.70 -45.16
C VAL A 241 -32.09 -33.47 -46.15
N LYS A 242 -31.07 -32.69 -45.79
CA LYS A 242 -29.90 -32.45 -46.67
C LYS A 242 -29.15 -33.73 -47.02
N MET A 243 -29.01 -34.64 -46.06
CA MET A 243 -28.42 -35.96 -46.31
C MET A 243 -29.27 -36.79 -47.29
N ALA A 244 -30.61 -36.74 -47.16
CA ALA A 244 -31.51 -37.43 -48.07
C ALA A 244 -31.51 -36.82 -49.49
N GLU A 245 -31.36 -35.50 -49.61
CA GLU A 245 -31.18 -34.81 -50.90
C GLU A 245 -29.88 -35.26 -51.58
N HIS A 246 -28.75 -35.24 -50.87
CA HIS A 246 -27.46 -35.68 -51.40
C HIS A 246 -27.41 -37.18 -51.74
N ALA A 247 -28.15 -38.01 -51.00
CA ALA A 247 -28.30 -39.45 -51.29
C ALA A 247 -28.91 -39.71 -52.68
N ASN A 248 -29.82 -38.85 -53.14
CA ASN A 248 -30.44 -38.96 -54.46
C ASN A 248 -29.45 -38.62 -55.59
N ASP A 249 -28.49 -37.73 -55.34
CA ASP A 249 -27.49 -37.30 -56.33
C ASP A 249 -26.26 -38.23 -56.38
N ALA A 250 -25.85 -38.80 -55.24
CA ALA A 250 -24.65 -39.63 -55.10
C ALA A 250 -24.92 -41.14 -55.11
N GLY A 251 -26.18 -41.59 -55.07
CA GLY A 251 -26.58 -43.00 -55.09
C GLY A 251 -26.27 -43.78 -53.81
N GLN A 252 -26.03 -43.10 -52.68
CA GLN A 252 -25.71 -43.72 -51.38
C GLN A 252 -26.87 -43.58 -50.40
N ASP A 253 -27.33 -44.69 -49.82
CA ASP A 253 -28.38 -44.69 -48.81
C ASP A 253 -27.81 -44.39 -47.41
N HIS A 254 -28.23 -43.27 -46.82
CA HIS A 254 -27.79 -42.83 -45.48
C HIS A 254 -28.78 -43.17 -44.36
N ARG A 255 -29.88 -43.90 -44.64
CA ARG A 255 -30.92 -44.19 -43.64
C ARG A 255 -30.41 -44.97 -42.44
N THR A 256 -29.46 -45.90 -42.62
CA THR A 256 -28.86 -46.66 -41.51
C THR A 256 -28.13 -45.73 -40.54
N PHE A 257 -27.33 -44.79 -41.06
CA PHE A 257 -26.62 -43.82 -40.23
C PHE A 257 -27.58 -42.88 -39.49
N GLN A 258 -28.64 -42.42 -40.16
CA GLN A 258 -29.69 -41.62 -39.53
C GLN A 258 -30.40 -42.40 -38.41
N ALA A 259 -30.70 -43.68 -38.65
CA ALA A 259 -31.31 -44.56 -37.65
C ALA A 259 -30.40 -44.77 -36.43
N ASP A 260 -29.08 -44.93 -36.64
CA ASP A 260 -28.12 -45.06 -35.53
C ASP A 260 -28.07 -43.80 -34.66
N LEU A 261 -28.12 -42.60 -35.27
CA LEU A 261 -28.16 -41.34 -34.51
C LEU A 261 -29.45 -41.18 -33.70
N ILE A 262 -30.60 -41.57 -34.26
CA ILE A 262 -31.87 -41.59 -33.51
C ILE A 262 -31.79 -42.59 -32.37
N HIS A 263 -31.27 -43.78 -32.62
CA HIS A 263 -31.12 -44.81 -31.60
C HIS A 263 -30.23 -44.34 -30.43
N GLN A 264 -29.15 -43.61 -30.71
CA GLN A 264 -28.31 -43.02 -29.66
C GLN A 264 -29.10 -42.02 -28.79
N LEU A 265 -29.94 -41.17 -29.38
CA LEU A 265 -30.80 -40.26 -28.62
C LEU A 265 -31.84 -41.02 -27.79
N GLU A 266 -32.42 -42.09 -28.33
CA GLU A 266 -33.33 -42.96 -27.58
C GLU A 266 -32.65 -43.60 -26.36
N VAL A 267 -31.40 -44.05 -26.49
CA VAL A 267 -30.61 -44.61 -25.39
C VAL A 267 -30.33 -43.56 -24.30
N VAL A 268 -29.98 -42.33 -24.69
CA VAL A 268 -29.79 -41.22 -23.74
C VAL A 268 -31.10 -40.94 -22.99
N LEU A 269 -32.22 -40.83 -23.70
CA LEU A 269 -33.54 -40.61 -23.07
C LEU A 269 -33.97 -41.79 -22.17
N ALA A 270 -33.66 -43.03 -22.56
CA ALA A 270 -33.92 -44.21 -21.76
C ALA A 270 -33.05 -44.26 -20.49
N SER A 271 -31.81 -43.78 -20.56
CA SER A 271 -30.91 -43.67 -19.41
C SER A 271 -31.45 -42.66 -18.39
N ILE A 272 -31.87 -41.48 -18.85
CA ILE A 272 -32.54 -40.46 -18.01
C ILE A 272 -33.82 -41.05 -17.40
N ARG A 273 -34.65 -41.74 -18.20
CA ARG A 273 -35.86 -42.41 -17.70
C ARG A 273 -35.55 -43.41 -16.58
N SER A 274 -34.49 -44.20 -16.75
CA SER A 274 -34.07 -45.20 -15.76
C SER A 274 -33.54 -44.56 -14.48
N GLU A 275 -32.72 -43.51 -14.60
CA GLU A 275 -32.14 -42.77 -13.48
C GLU A 275 -33.22 -42.18 -12.56
N PHE A 276 -34.28 -41.64 -13.15
CA PHE A 276 -35.40 -41.04 -12.42
C PHE A 276 -36.58 -42.00 -12.19
N HIS A 277 -36.42 -43.29 -12.51
CA HIS A 277 -37.47 -44.32 -12.38
C HIS A 277 -38.82 -43.94 -13.01
N LEU A 278 -38.78 -43.24 -14.16
CA LEU A 278 -39.98 -42.70 -14.80
C LEU A 278 -40.75 -43.80 -15.57
N PRO A 279 -42.10 -43.81 -15.51
CA PRO A 279 -42.90 -44.76 -16.26
C PRO A 279 -42.79 -44.52 -17.77
N ALA A 280 -42.87 -45.59 -18.58
CA ALA A 280 -42.80 -45.50 -20.04
C ALA A 280 -44.03 -44.81 -20.67
N ARG A 281 -45.16 -44.82 -19.97
CA ARG A 281 -46.40 -44.14 -20.34
C ARG A 281 -47.09 -43.67 -19.07
N GLN A 282 -47.51 -42.41 -19.01
CA GLN A 282 -48.40 -41.95 -17.95
C GLN A 282 -49.76 -42.66 -18.15
N ALA A 283 -50.32 -43.25 -17.10
CA ALA A 283 -51.77 -43.47 -17.09
C ALA A 283 -52.45 -42.09 -17.30
N ASP A 284 -53.63 -42.04 -17.93
CA ASP A 284 -54.42 -40.81 -18.19
C ASP A 284 -54.93 -40.16 -16.88
N THR A 285 -54.02 -39.87 -15.97
CA THR A 285 -54.23 -39.20 -14.69
C THR A 285 -53.37 -37.96 -14.69
N ALA A 286 -54.02 -36.80 -14.58
CA ALA A 286 -53.32 -35.55 -14.39
C ALA A 286 -52.31 -35.69 -13.23
N PRO A 287 -51.09 -35.13 -13.36
CA PRO A 287 -50.14 -35.09 -12.25
C PRO A 287 -50.82 -34.55 -10.99
N VAL A 288 -50.50 -35.11 -9.82
CA VAL A 288 -51.18 -34.82 -8.54
C VAL A 288 -51.27 -33.31 -8.23
N TRP A 289 -50.30 -32.53 -8.69
CA TRP A 289 -50.23 -31.07 -8.51
C TRP A 289 -51.05 -30.25 -9.53
N MET A 290 -51.63 -30.86 -10.56
CA MET A 290 -52.56 -30.24 -11.53
C MET A 290 -54.03 -30.55 -11.22
N ALA A 291 -54.31 -31.44 -10.25
CA ALA A 291 -55.66 -31.57 -9.71
C ALA A 291 -55.97 -30.28 -8.94
N ALA A 292 -56.81 -29.43 -9.51
CA ALA A 292 -57.20 -28.16 -8.91
C ALA A 292 -58.06 -28.40 -7.66
N GLU A 293 -57.43 -28.60 -6.50
CA GLU A 293 -58.05 -28.52 -5.17
C GLU A 293 -56.98 -28.45 -4.07
N GLU A 294 -56.18 -27.39 -4.06
CA GLU A 294 -55.59 -26.87 -2.81
C GLU A 294 -55.85 -25.36 -2.78
N ALA A 295 -57.01 -25.03 -2.20
CA ALA A 295 -57.38 -23.69 -1.75
C ALA A 295 -56.90 -23.49 -0.30
#